data_AF-A0A834I7P0-F1
#
_entry.id   AF-A0A834I7P0-F1
#
_cell.length_a   1.000
_cell.length_b   1.000
_cell.length_c   1.000
_cell.angle_alpha   90.00
_cell.angle_beta   90.00
_cell.angle_gamma   90.00
#
_symmetry.space_group_name_H-M   'P 1'
#
loop_
_entity.id
_entity.type
_entity.pdbx_description
1 polymer ?
#
loop_
_entity_poly.entity_id
_entity_poly.type
_entity_poly.pdbx_seq_one_letter_code
_entity_poly.pdbx_strand_id
1 'polypeptide(L)'
;MSTNSKMSLERQIREQGDLVRKLKVAKESKDKGTNGLSLVMNFLKEDNLSCLNEYLSDNSYICQYQPTTADKNMFEYIKNIPLNNYHHLTRMGLCTFSQLLWQPRVISRAICTNFALLRPHQIDQEVKKLLELKAQAQALAGHNDENPVNQKFTLKTPKGTRDFSPEQMALRNSVVGRITSIFKKHGAVTIDTPVFELKEVLTGKYGEDSKLIYDLADQGGEILSLRYDLTVPFARYLAMNKISNIKRYHIAKVYRRDNPSMTRGRYREFYQCDFDIAGSYDPMLPDAECIKIVCEILEALEIGPFVVKVNHRSLLDGMFEACGVPSTSFRSICSAVDKLDKSPWNEVKKEMVEEKGLAEDVADRIGEYVKLNGKTELVNKLLNDEKLSKNKTAVTGLEAIQLLFKYCDIFTVTDKVQFDLSLARGLDYYTGVIYEAVLLGDTAKGEDVSVGSVAGGGRYDNLVGMFDVKKKQVPCVGVSLGVERLFAVMEQKLQAANRKVRTTEVDVYVCTAQKDLVEERLKLCNELWEYDFKVEYSYKKNPKLLAQLQYCEENSIPYAVIIGQSEIQEGIVKLRNVVSREEVAVKRAALAEELSKRLNDLNINGTVPI
;
A
#
# COMPACT_ATOMS: atom_id res chain seq x y z
N MET A 1 -3.20 -18.10 -37.61
CA MET A 1 -4.68 -18.22 -37.49
C MET A 1 -5.24 -16.91 -36.97
N SER A 2 -6.46 -16.53 -37.36
CA SER A 2 -7.07 -15.22 -37.05
C SER A 2 -7.25 -14.99 -35.54
N THR A 3 -7.12 -13.74 -35.12
CA THR A 3 -7.36 -13.25 -33.75
C THR A 3 -8.70 -13.74 -33.16
N ASN A 4 -9.67 -14.03 -34.02
CA ASN A 4 -10.98 -14.57 -33.67
C ASN A 4 -10.95 -16.00 -33.11
N SER A 5 -10.04 -16.88 -33.56
CA SER A 5 -9.99 -18.26 -33.05
C SER A 5 -9.42 -18.33 -31.63
N LYS A 6 -8.48 -17.42 -31.31
CA LYS A 6 -7.87 -17.31 -29.97
C LYS A 6 -8.86 -16.76 -28.94
N MET A 7 -9.62 -15.71 -29.30
CA MET A 7 -10.69 -15.18 -28.45
C MET A 7 -11.82 -16.20 -28.21
N SER A 8 -12.15 -17.02 -29.21
CA SER A 8 -13.14 -18.09 -29.08
C SER A 8 -12.69 -19.18 -28.10
N LEU A 9 -11.41 -19.58 -28.14
CA LEU A 9 -10.85 -20.58 -27.23
C LEU A 9 -10.74 -20.07 -25.79
N GLU A 10 -10.33 -18.81 -25.60
CA GLU A 10 -10.28 -18.17 -24.27
C GLU A 10 -11.67 -18.03 -23.63
N ARG A 11 -12.72 -17.83 -24.44
CA ARG A 11 -14.11 -17.84 -23.98
C ARG A 11 -14.54 -19.25 -23.56
N GLN A 12 -14.23 -20.26 -24.36
CA GLN A 12 -14.53 -21.66 -24.02
C GLN A 12 -13.82 -22.13 -22.74
N ILE A 13 -12.57 -21.73 -22.52
CA ILE A 13 -11.82 -22.04 -21.29
C ILE A 13 -12.49 -21.40 -20.05
N ARG A 14 -12.99 -20.17 -20.17
CA ARG A 14 -13.72 -19.49 -19.08
C ARG A 14 -15.04 -20.17 -18.78
N GLU A 15 -15.87 -20.40 -19.80
CA GLU A 15 -17.18 -21.04 -19.65
C GLU A 15 -17.05 -22.45 -19.06
N GLN A 16 -16.07 -23.23 -19.53
CA GLN A 16 -15.77 -24.56 -19.01
C GLN A 16 -15.19 -24.52 -17.59
N GLY A 17 -14.39 -23.50 -17.26
CA GLY A 17 -13.86 -23.27 -15.92
C GLY A 17 -14.97 -22.95 -14.90
N ASP A 18 -15.93 -22.11 -15.30
CA ASP A 18 -17.09 -21.76 -14.48
C ASP A 18 -18.00 -22.96 -14.25
N LEU A 19 -18.18 -23.82 -15.27
CA LEU A 19 -18.90 -25.08 -15.14
C LEU A 19 -18.24 -25.99 -14.09
N VAL A 20 -16.93 -26.22 -14.19
CA VAL A 20 -16.18 -27.03 -13.22
C VAL A 20 -16.26 -26.44 -11.81
N ARG A 21 -16.22 -25.11 -11.65
CA ARG A 21 -16.37 -24.42 -10.35
C ARG A 21 -17.75 -24.68 -9.75
N LYS A 22 -18.82 -24.48 -10.53
CA LYS A 22 -20.20 -24.75 -10.10
C LYS A 22 -20.41 -26.21 -9.69
N LEU A 23 -19.82 -27.15 -10.43
CA LEU A 23 -19.89 -28.58 -10.13
C LEU A 23 -19.16 -28.96 -8.82
N LYS A 24 -18.00 -28.34 -8.54
CA LYS A 24 -17.25 -28.58 -7.28
C LYS A 24 -17.96 -28.00 -6.07
N VAL A 25 -18.50 -26.77 -6.18
CA VAL A 25 -19.30 -26.14 -5.12
C VAL A 25 -20.52 -27.00 -4.80
N ALA A 26 -21.22 -27.50 -5.83
CA ALA A 26 -22.37 -28.39 -5.65
C ALA A 26 -22.02 -29.70 -4.90
N LYS A 27 -20.81 -30.26 -5.13
CA LYS A 27 -20.30 -31.44 -4.41
C LYS A 27 -20.06 -31.14 -2.93
N GLU A 28 -19.37 -30.04 -2.61
CA GLU A 28 -19.10 -29.64 -1.22
C GLU A 28 -20.37 -29.35 -0.41
N SER A 29 -21.41 -28.79 -1.04
CA SER A 29 -22.71 -28.59 -0.39
C SER A 29 -23.50 -29.88 -0.15
N LYS A 30 -23.24 -30.95 -0.93
CA LYS A 30 -23.88 -32.26 -0.75
C LYS A 30 -23.26 -33.04 0.42
N ASP A 31 -21.95 -32.90 0.60
CA ASP A 31 -21.20 -33.55 1.71
C ASP A 31 -21.49 -32.89 3.08
N LYS A 32 -22.08 -31.68 3.10
CA LYS A 32 -22.48 -30.96 4.33
C LYS A 32 -23.95 -31.13 4.76
N GLY A 33 -24.71 -32.00 4.09
CA GLY A 33 -26.03 -32.44 4.58
C GLY A 33 -27.15 -31.39 4.57
N THR A 34 -27.09 -30.34 3.75
CA THR A 34 -28.17 -29.35 3.64
C THR A 34 -29.37 -29.87 2.84
N ASN A 35 -30.57 -29.79 3.44
CA ASN A 35 -31.86 -30.16 2.85
C ASN A 35 -32.12 -29.45 1.51
N GLY A 36 -32.49 -30.20 0.46
CA GLY A 36 -32.72 -29.69 -0.90
C GLY A 36 -33.80 -28.60 -1.05
N LEU A 37 -34.57 -28.30 0.00
CA LEU A 37 -35.56 -27.21 0.05
C LEU A 37 -34.92 -25.82 0.17
N SER A 38 -33.75 -25.67 0.80
CA SER A 38 -33.07 -24.35 0.89
C SER A 38 -32.47 -23.91 -0.45
N LEU A 39 -32.11 -24.88 -1.30
CA LEU A 39 -31.55 -24.64 -2.63
C LEU A 39 -32.59 -24.06 -3.59
N VAL A 40 -33.82 -24.56 -3.53
CA VAL A 40 -34.93 -24.10 -4.39
C VAL A 40 -35.38 -22.69 -3.98
N MET A 41 -35.44 -22.41 -2.66
CA MET A 41 -35.83 -21.10 -2.15
C MET A 41 -34.81 -19.99 -2.47
N ASN A 42 -33.51 -20.33 -2.52
CA ASN A 42 -32.48 -19.36 -2.92
C ASN A 42 -32.50 -19.02 -4.41
N PHE A 43 -33.15 -19.84 -5.24
CA PHE A 43 -33.26 -19.65 -6.68
C PHE A 43 -34.46 -18.78 -7.09
N LEU A 44 -35.41 -18.50 -6.20
CA LEU A 44 -36.67 -17.79 -6.50
C LEU A 44 -36.65 -16.30 -6.11
N LYS A 45 -35.48 -15.64 -6.18
CA LYS A 45 -35.42 -14.16 -6.13
C LYS A 45 -35.91 -13.58 -7.47
N GLU A 46 -36.48 -12.38 -7.43
CA GLU A 46 -37.25 -11.74 -8.52
C GLU A 46 -36.63 -11.85 -9.93
N ASP A 47 -35.31 -11.90 -10.02
CA ASP A 47 -34.56 -12.03 -11.30
C ASP A 47 -34.77 -13.38 -12.05
N ASN A 48 -35.36 -14.40 -11.41
CA ASN A 48 -35.53 -15.74 -12.02
C ASN A 48 -36.96 -16.07 -12.48
N LEU A 49 -37.92 -15.13 -12.38
CA LEU A 49 -39.30 -15.34 -12.81
C LEU A 49 -39.46 -15.42 -14.33
N SER A 50 -38.58 -14.77 -15.12
CA SER A 50 -38.60 -14.86 -16.58
C SER A 50 -38.21 -16.26 -17.08
N CYS A 51 -37.13 -16.82 -16.53
CA CYS A 51 -36.64 -18.15 -16.89
C CYS A 51 -37.67 -19.24 -16.56
N LEU A 52 -38.39 -19.08 -15.44
CA LEU A 52 -39.47 -20.00 -15.06
C LEU A 52 -40.69 -19.87 -15.98
N ASN A 53 -41.07 -18.65 -16.37
CA ASN A 53 -42.17 -18.41 -17.31
C ASN A 53 -41.86 -18.94 -18.72
N GLU A 54 -40.60 -18.85 -19.16
CA GLU A 54 -40.09 -19.39 -20.43
C GLU A 54 -40.02 -20.92 -20.42
N TYR A 55 -39.59 -21.53 -19.30
CA TYR A 55 -39.67 -22.98 -19.13
C TYR A 55 -41.12 -23.51 -19.18
N LEU A 56 -42.08 -22.76 -18.63
CA LEU A 56 -43.50 -23.11 -18.67
C LEU A 56 -44.15 -22.82 -20.04
N SER A 57 -43.56 -21.99 -20.90
CA SER A 57 -44.05 -21.82 -22.28
C SER A 57 -43.73 -23.04 -23.15
N ASP A 58 -42.65 -23.75 -22.85
CA ASP A 58 -42.22 -24.95 -23.57
C ASP A 58 -43.00 -26.21 -23.17
N ASN A 59 -43.80 -26.14 -22.10
CA ASN A 59 -44.58 -27.26 -21.57
C ASN A 59 -46.08 -26.97 -21.69
N SER A 60 -46.77 -27.60 -22.65
CA SER A 60 -48.21 -27.44 -22.84
C SER A 60 -49.01 -28.20 -21.76
N TYR A 61 -49.49 -27.49 -20.75
CA TYR A 61 -50.34 -28.07 -19.69
C TYR A 61 -51.81 -28.17 -20.16
N ILE A 62 -52.24 -29.36 -20.56
CA ILE A 62 -53.67 -29.72 -20.61
C ILE A 62 -53.89 -30.96 -19.73
N CYS A 63 -54.66 -30.74 -18.66
CA CYS A 63 -55.46 -31.64 -17.81
C CYS A 63 -54.86 -32.95 -17.25
N GLN A 64 -55.15 -33.17 -15.95
CA GLN A 64 -54.90 -34.35 -15.10
C GLN A 64 -53.59 -34.40 -14.29
N TYR A 65 -53.12 -33.24 -13.81
CA TYR A 65 -52.01 -33.17 -12.85
C TYR A 65 -52.52 -33.17 -11.40
N GLN A 66 -51.96 -34.02 -10.54
CA GLN A 66 -52.18 -33.98 -9.09
C GLN A 66 -51.03 -33.20 -8.42
N PRO A 67 -51.28 -32.05 -7.76
CA PRO A 67 -50.21 -31.21 -7.22
C PRO A 67 -49.45 -31.89 -6.09
N THR A 68 -48.12 -31.91 -6.18
CA THR A 68 -47.22 -32.33 -5.11
C THR A 68 -47.14 -31.27 -4.01
N THR A 69 -46.55 -31.64 -2.86
CA THR A 69 -46.26 -30.68 -1.78
C THR A 69 -45.36 -29.54 -2.25
N ALA A 70 -44.46 -29.80 -3.20
CA ALA A 70 -43.59 -28.77 -3.79
C ALA A 70 -44.38 -27.78 -4.63
N ASP A 71 -45.36 -28.25 -5.43
CA ASP A 71 -46.20 -27.37 -6.26
C ASP A 71 -47.10 -26.48 -5.40
N LYS A 72 -47.61 -27.01 -4.28
CA LYS A 72 -48.38 -26.23 -3.30
C LYS A 72 -47.53 -25.14 -2.66
N ASN A 73 -46.30 -25.46 -2.27
CA ASN A 73 -45.38 -24.49 -1.66
C ASN A 73 -44.95 -23.41 -2.66
N MET A 74 -44.73 -23.78 -3.93
CA MET A 74 -44.44 -22.84 -5.00
C MET A 74 -45.63 -21.91 -5.28
N PHE A 75 -46.85 -22.44 -5.34
CA PHE A 75 -48.06 -21.64 -5.49
C PHE A 75 -48.26 -20.65 -4.32
N GLU A 76 -48.09 -21.12 -3.07
CA GLU A 76 -48.19 -20.27 -1.87
C GLU A 76 -47.16 -19.13 -1.84
N TYR A 77 -45.99 -19.33 -2.46
CA TYR A 77 -44.95 -18.33 -2.59
C TYR A 77 -45.29 -17.28 -3.67
N ILE A 78 -45.79 -17.72 -4.83
CA ILE A 78 -45.96 -16.86 -6.01
C ILE A 78 -47.32 -16.12 -5.99
N LYS A 79 -48.33 -16.61 -5.26
CA LYS A 79 -49.68 -16.02 -5.23
C LYS A 79 -49.75 -14.56 -4.78
N ASN A 80 -48.72 -14.06 -4.09
CA ASN A 80 -48.65 -12.69 -3.57
C ASN A 80 -47.79 -11.75 -4.45
N ILE A 81 -47.25 -12.23 -5.57
CA ILE A 81 -46.43 -11.46 -6.51
C ILE A 81 -47.32 -10.95 -7.65
N PRO A 82 -47.20 -9.69 -8.10
CA PRO A 82 -47.93 -9.19 -9.26
C PRO A 82 -47.43 -9.83 -10.57
N LEU A 83 -48.19 -10.77 -11.13
CA LEU A 83 -47.80 -11.61 -12.29
C LEU A 83 -48.22 -11.07 -13.66
N ASN A 84 -48.62 -9.80 -13.76
CA ASN A 84 -49.24 -9.25 -14.97
C ASN A 84 -48.34 -9.31 -16.23
N ASN A 85 -47.03 -9.47 -16.05
CA ASN A 85 -46.04 -9.58 -17.13
C ASN A 85 -45.67 -11.04 -17.48
N TYR A 86 -46.27 -12.05 -16.83
CA TYR A 86 -45.90 -13.47 -16.96
C TYR A 86 -47.11 -14.34 -17.31
N HIS A 87 -47.41 -14.43 -18.61
CA HIS A 87 -48.63 -15.06 -19.15
C HIS A 87 -48.76 -16.58 -18.90
N HIS A 88 -47.66 -17.31 -18.71
CA HIS A 88 -47.69 -18.76 -18.45
C HIS A 88 -47.81 -19.07 -16.96
N LEU A 89 -47.24 -18.21 -16.10
CA LEU A 89 -47.40 -18.28 -14.65
C LEU A 89 -48.81 -17.91 -14.18
N THR A 90 -49.49 -16.99 -14.89
CA THR A 90 -50.90 -16.63 -14.62
C THR A 90 -51.87 -17.79 -14.90
N ARG A 91 -51.52 -18.75 -15.78
CA ARG A 91 -52.33 -19.93 -16.08
C ARG A 91 -52.39 -20.95 -14.94
N MET A 92 -51.41 -20.97 -14.04
CA MET A 92 -51.43 -21.86 -12.85
C MET A 92 -52.55 -21.52 -11.86
N GLY A 93 -53.16 -20.34 -11.95
CA GLY A 93 -54.22 -19.87 -11.05
C GLY A 93 -55.62 -20.41 -11.35
N LEU A 94 -55.84 -21.12 -12.46
CA LEU A 94 -57.17 -21.61 -12.86
C LEU A 94 -57.08 -23.11 -13.24
N CYS A 95 -57.73 -23.97 -12.45
CA CYS A 95 -58.17 -25.33 -12.83
C CYS A 95 -57.24 -26.55 -12.60
N THR A 96 -56.70 -26.79 -11.40
CA THR A 96 -56.09 -28.11 -11.07
C THR A 96 -56.58 -28.80 -9.80
N PHE A 97 -57.62 -28.29 -9.13
CA PHE A 97 -58.20 -28.92 -7.95
C PHE A 97 -59.66 -29.34 -8.17
N SER A 98 -59.91 -30.34 -9.02
CA SER A 98 -61.17 -31.10 -8.96
C SER A 98 -60.92 -32.59 -9.17
N GLN A 99 -61.40 -33.39 -8.23
CA GLN A 99 -61.27 -34.85 -8.18
C GLN A 99 -62.24 -35.52 -9.17
N LEU A 100 -61.79 -36.53 -9.94
CA LEU A 100 -62.48 -37.82 -10.11
C LEU A 100 -61.66 -38.84 -10.98
N LEU A 101 -61.28 -39.95 -10.32
CA LEU A 101 -61.13 -41.36 -10.73
C LEU A 101 -60.23 -41.85 -11.90
N TRP A 102 -59.21 -42.65 -11.50
CA TRP A 102 -58.70 -43.95 -12.03
C TRP A 102 -57.70 -44.03 -13.21
N GLN A 103 -56.39 -43.90 -12.93
CA GLN A 103 -55.33 -44.94 -12.86
C GLN A 103 -53.92 -44.34 -13.09
N PRO A 104 -52.84 -44.82 -12.42
CA PRO A 104 -51.57 -44.11 -12.34
C PRO A 104 -50.59 -44.51 -13.46
N ARG A 105 -50.02 -43.50 -14.16
CA ARG A 105 -48.68 -43.62 -14.75
C ARG A 105 -47.76 -42.53 -14.21
N VAL A 106 -46.69 -43.02 -13.62
CA VAL A 106 -45.66 -42.37 -12.82
C VAL A 106 -44.93 -41.27 -13.61
N ILE A 107 -45.08 -40.01 -13.20
CA ILE A 107 -44.07 -38.97 -13.44
C ILE A 107 -43.19 -38.90 -12.18
N SER A 108 -42.18 -39.77 -12.11
CA SER A 108 -41.09 -39.64 -11.12
C SER A 108 -39.73 -39.43 -11.79
N ARG A 109 -39.68 -38.99 -13.06
CA ARG A 109 -38.42 -38.97 -13.80
C ARG A 109 -38.05 -37.70 -14.55
N ALA A 110 -38.69 -36.57 -14.27
CA ALA A 110 -38.33 -35.31 -14.93
C ALA A 110 -37.95 -34.15 -13.99
N ILE A 111 -38.36 -34.14 -12.72
CA ILE A 111 -38.11 -32.99 -11.83
C ILE A 111 -37.00 -33.27 -10.79
N CYS A 112 -36.60 -34.53 -10.58
CA CYS A 112 -35.42 -34.87 -9.76
C CYS A 112 -34.17 -35.28 -10.56
N THR A 113 -34.24 -35.37 -11.89
CA THR A 113 -33.18 -35.99 -12.71
C THR A 113 -32.23 -35.04 -13.39
N ASN A 114 -32.48 -33.72 -13.40
CA ASN A 114 -31.48 -32.76 -13.87
C ASN A 114 -30.70 -32.03 -12.77
N PHE A 115 -30.99 -32.25 -11.48
CA PHE A 115 -30.20 -31.66 -10.40
C PHE A 115 -29.81 -32.59 -9.22
N ALA A 116 -30.21 -33.87 -9.20
CA ALA A 116 -29.84 -34.77 -8.09
C ALA A 116 -28.74 -35.83 -8.40
N LEU A 117 -28.27 -35.97 -9.64
CA LEU A 117 -27.24 -36.96 -10.01
C LEU A 117 -26.16 -36.41 -10.93
N LEU A 118 -25.43 -35.39 -10.48
CA LEU A 118 -24.06 -35.21 -10.96
C LEU A 118 -23.19 -36.21 -10.19
N ARG A 119 -22.92 -37.34 -10.83
CA ARG A 119 -22.04 -38.38 -10.27
C ARG A 119 -20.61 -37.82 -10.24
N PRO A 120 -19.78 -38.17 -9.24
CA PRO A 120 -18.37 -37.73 -9.16
C PRO A 120 -17.60 -37.89 -10.49
N HIS A 121 -17.95 -38.91 -11.27
CA HIS A 121 -17.41 -39.21 -12.59
C HIS A 121 -17.60 -38.10 -13.65
N GLN A 122 -18.56 -37.18 -13.50
CA GLN A 122 -18.74 -36.05 -14.43
C GLN A 122 -17.81 -34.88 -14.10
N ILE A 123 -17.40 -34.70 -12.84
CA ILE A 123 -16.44 -33.64 -12.48
C ILE A 123 -15.08 -33.95 -13.11
N ASP A 124 -14.64 -35.20 -13.02
CA ASP A 124 -13.35 -35.62 -13.60
C ASP A 124 -13.35 -35.50 -15.13
N GLN A 125 -14.49 -35.79 -15.78
CA GLN A 125 -14.66 -35.60 -17.23
C GLN A 125 -14.63 -34.13 -17.64
N GLU A 126 -15.34 -33.25 -16.92
CA GLU A 126 -15.37 -31.82 -17.23
C GLU A 126 -14.06 -31.11 -16.86
N VAL A 127 -13.34 -31.59 -15.83
CA VAL A 127 -11.96 -31.19 -15.50
C VAL A 127 -11.00 -31.63 -16.61
N LYS A 128 -11.15 -32.86 -17.12
CA LYS A 128 -10.33 -33.35 -18.24
C LYS A 128 -10.55 -32.52 -19.50
N LYS A 129 -11.79 -32.19 -19.85
CA LYS A 129 -12.10 -31.25 -20.96
C LYS A 129 -11.48 -29.87 -20.76
N LEU A 130 -11.52 -29.33 -19.54
CA LEU A 130 -10.88 -28.05 -19.22
C LEU A 130 -9.35 -28.11 -19.39
N LEU A 131 -8.72 -29.22 -18.99
CA LEU A 131 -7.29 -29.44 -19.17
C LEU A 131 -6.91 -29.60 -20.65
N GLU A 132 -7.73 -30.29 -21.44
CA GLU A 132 -7.55 -30.45 -22.89
C GLU A 132 -7.67 -29.09 -23.62
N LEU A 133 -8.65 -28.25 -23.26
CA LEU A 133 -8.79 -26.90 -23.82
C LEU A 133 -7.60 -26.00 -23.46
N LYS A 134 -7.07 -26.11 -22.22
CA LYS A 134 -5.88 -25.38 -21.79
C LYS A 134 -4.61 -25.87 -22.52
N ALA A 135 -4.48 -27.18 -22.72
CA ALA A 135 -3.38 -27.77 -23.48
C ALA A 135 -3.42 -27.35 -24.96
N GLN A 136 -4.61 -27.31 -25.58
CA GLN A 136 -4.79 -26.78 -26.94
C GLN A 136 -4.41 -25.29 -27.03
N ALA A 137 -4.78 -24.48 -26.02
CA ALA A 137 -4.37 -23.08 -25.97
C ALA A 137 -2.86 -22.90 -25.81
N GLN A 138 -2.19 -23.78 -25.06
CA GLN A 138 -0.72 -23.80 -24.92
C GLN A 138 -0.02 -24.24 -26.20
N ALA A 139 -0.51 -25.27 -26.88
CA ALA A 139 0.03 -25.73 -28.16
C ALA A 139 -0.08 -24.65 -29.25
N LEU A 140 -1.18 -23.89 -29.27
CA LEU A 140 -1.39 -22.75 -30.18
C LEU A 140 -0.53 -21.52 -29.84
N ALA A 141 -0.01 -21.43 -28.61
CA ALA A 141 0.85 -20.33 -28.17
C ALA A 141 2.34 -20.51 -28.55
N GLY A 142 2.70 -21.58 -29.27
CA GLY A 142 4.05 -21.77 -29.79
C GLY A 142 5.08 -22.21 -28.74
N HIS A 143 4.65 -22.78 -27.61
CA HIS A 143 5.54 -23.47 -26.69
C HIS A 143 5.35 -24.98 -26.84
N ASN A 144 6.18 -25.57 -27.69
CA ASN A 144 6.45 -27.01 -27.66
C ASN A 144 7.28 -27.32 -26.41
N ASP A 145 6.62 -27.50 -25.27
CA ASP A 145 7.20 -28.25 -24.15
C ASP A 145 6.58 -29.65 -24.18
N GLU A 146 7.22 -30.54 -24.93
CA GLU A 146 7.06 -31.98 -24.73
C GLU A 146 7.70 -32.35 -23.39
N ASN A 147 6.85 -32.79 -22.44
CA ASN A 147 7.09 -33.32 -21.09
C ASN A 147 6.72 -32.38 -19.92
N PRO A 148 5.79 -32.78 -19.03
CA PRO A 148 5.53 -32.08 -17.77
C PRO A 148 6.60 -32.43 -16.70
N VAL A 149 7.87 -32.45 -17.07
CA VAL A 149 9.01 -32.76 -16.18
C VAL A 149 9.97 -31.58 -16.23
N ASN A 150 10.15 -30.91 -15.07
CA ASN A 150 11.10 -29.82 -14.82
C ASN A 150 10.82 -28.46 -15.48
N GLN A 151 9.72 -27.79 -15.12
CA GLN A 151 9.82 -26.32 -15.01
C GLN A 151 10.83 -26.04 -13.88
N LYS A 152 12.04 -25.60 -14.25
CA LYS A 152 13.10 -25.24 -13.31
C LYS A 152 12.59 -24.13 -12.40
N PHE A 153 12.18 -24.51 -11.19
CA PHE A 153 11.73 -23.58 -10.16
C PHE A 153 12.81 -22.51 -9.96
N THR A 154 12.45 -21.26 -10.25
CA THR A 154 13.37 -20.13 -10.14
C THR A 154 13.10 -19.42 -8.83
N LEU A 155 14.03 -19.51 -7.88
CA LEU A 155 14.01 -18.76 -6.63
C LEU A 155 14.18 -17.27 -6.93
N LYS A 156 13.12 -16.49 -6.74
CA LYS A 156 13.14 -15.02 -6.87
C LYS A 156 12.00 -14.40 -6.07
N THR A 157 12.17 -13.14 -5.69
CA THR A 157 11.08 -12.30 -5.20
C THR A 157 10.13 -11.91 -6.34
N PRO A 158 8.88 -11.54 -6.02
CA PRO A 158 7.97 -10.91 -6.99
C PRO A 158 8.59 -9.70 -7.70
N LYS A 159 8.20 -9.46 -8.95
CA LYS A 159 8.73 -8.33 -9.74
C LYS A 159 8.45 -7.01 -9.02
N GLY A 160 9.50 -6.23 -8.76
CA GLY A 160 9.39 -4.93 -8.10
C GLY A 160 9.32 -5.00 -6.58
N THR A 161 9.61 -6.16 -5.97
CA THR A 161 9.81 -6.31 -4.52
C THR A 161 11.22 -6.85 -4.25
N ARG A 162 11.73 -6.65 -3.02
CA ARG A 162 13.07 -7.10 -2.61
C ARG A 162 13.09 -7.47 -1.14
N ASP A 163 14.01 -8.36 -0.80
CA ASP A 163 14.40 -8.61 0.58
C ASP A 163 15.37 -7.52 1.05
N PHE A 164 15.48 -7.35 2.37
CA PHE A 164 16.41 -6.42 3.01
C PHE A 164 17.43 -7.19 3.84
N SER A 165 18.71 -6.99 3.55
CA SER A 165 19.82 -7.54 4.33
C SER A 165 19.93 -6.89 5.71
N PRO A 166 20.63 -7.50 6.69
CA PRO A 166 20.81 -6.94 8.03
C PRO A 166 21.35 -5.50 8.02
N GLU A 167 22.31 -5.18 7.15
CA GLU A 167 22.89 -3.84 7.01
C GLU A 167 21.85 -2.82 6.54
N GLN A 168 21.04 -3.22 5.56
CA GLN A 168 19.94 -2.38 5.07
C GLN A 168 18.87 -2.18 6.13
N MET A 169 18.57 -3.20 6.93
CA MET A 169 17.61 -3.11 8.03
C MET A 169 18.10 -2.24 9.17
N ALA A 170 19.39 -2.32 9.54
CA ALA A 170 20.00 -1.45 10.55
C ALA A 170 19.88 0.03 10.15
N LEU A 171 20.23 0.35 8.90
CA LEU A 171 20.07 1.70 8.36
C LEU A 171 18.60 2.14 8.36
N ARG A 172 17.70 1.29 7.87
CA ARG A 172 16.26 1.58 7.82
C ARG A 172 15.69 1.88 9.20
N ASN A 173 16.00 1.05 10.18
CA ASN A 173 15.54 1.22 11.55
C ASN A 173 16.06 2.53 12.16
N SER A 174 17.34 2.87 11.90
CA SER A 174 17.93 4.14 12.33
C SER A 174 17.18 5.35 11.75
N VAL A 175 16.95 5.35 10.43
CA VAL A 175 16.23 6.43 9.72
C VAL A 175 14.78 6.54 10.18
N VAL A 176 14.06 5.42 10.25
CA VAL A 176 12.67 5.37 10.73
C VAL A 176 12.60 5.83 12.18
N GLY A 177 13.58 5.49 13.01
CA GLY A 177 13.70 5.97 14.39
C GLY A 177 13.82 7.49 14.47
N ARG A 178 14.69 8.10 13.64
CA ARG A 178 14.83 9.57 13.56
C ARG A 178 13.54 10.25 13.10
N ILE A 179 12.92 9.76 12.01
CA ILE A 179 11.64 10.26 11.51
C ILE A 179 10.56 10.18 12.60
N THR A 180 10.46 9.02 13.28
CA THR A 180 9.49 8.79 14.36
C THR A 180 9.72 9.75 15.52
N SER A 181 10.98 10.04 15.87
CA SER A 181 11.30 10.98 16.96
C SER A 181 10.80 12.40 16.65
N ILE A 182 10.88 12.85 15.40
CA ILE A 182 10.38 14.16 14.96
C ILE A 182 8.85 14.18 14.94
N PHE A 183 8.20 13.11 14.46
CA PHE A 183 6.73 13.01 14.55
C PHE A 183 6.24 13.07 16.00
N LYS A 184 6.93 12.40 16.93
CA LYS A 184 6.64 12.44 18.37
C LYS A 184 6.93 13.81 18.99
N LYS A 185 8.01 14.49 18.58
CA LYS A 185 8.33 15.88 18.97
C LYS A 185 7.18 16.84 18.62
N HIS A 186 6.52 16.61 17.49
CA HIS A 186 5.33 17.33 17.07
C HIS A 186 4.02 16.81 17.68
N GLY A 187 4.07 15.89 18.65
CA GLY A 187 2.91 15.41 19.39
C GLY A 187 1.93 14.55 18.59
N ALA A 188 2.38 13.93 17.49
CA ALA A 188 1.53 13.03 16.72
C ALA A 188 1.41 11.65 17.38
N VAL A 189 0.19 11.12 17.39
CA VAL A 189 -0.09 9.73 17.80
C VAL A 189 0.17 8.76 16.65
N THR A 190 0.41 7.49 16.94
CA THR A 190 0.53 6.46 15.91
C THR A 190 -0.77 5.68 15.77
N ILE A 191 -1.12 5.32 14.54
CA ILE A 191 -2.16 4.33 14.25
C ILE A 191 -1.57 3.25 13.32
N ASP A 192 -2.31 2.15 13.15
CA ASP A 192 -2.06 1.20 12.09
C ASP A 192 -3.39 0.74 11.47
N THR A 193 -3.35 0.36 10.20
CA THR A 193 -4.51 -0.14 9.47
C THR A 193 -4.17 -1.46 8.79
N PRO A 194 -5.17 -2.32 8.50
CA PRO A 194 -4.94 -3.52 7.71
C PRO A 194 -4.20 -3.23 6.39
N VAL A 195 -3.44 -4.21 5.91
CA VAL A 195 -2.69 -4.10 4.65
C VAL A 195 -3.59 -4.09 3.41
N PHE A 196 -4.78 -4.67 3.53
CA PHE A 196 -5.84 -4.66 2.53
C PHE A 196 -7.06 -3.90 3.04
N GLU A 197 -7.76 -3.25 2.14
CA GLU A 197 -9.04 -2.60 2.39
C GLU A 197 -10.11 -3.29 1.51
N LEU A 198 -11.39 -3.06 1.83
CA LEU A 198 -12.46 -3.38 0.89
C LEU A 198 -12.20 -2.64 -0.43
N LYS A 199 -12.37 -3.31 -1.57
CA LYS A 199 -12.08 -2.72 -2.89
C LYS A 199 -12.86 -1.43 -3.14
N GLU A 200 -14.09 -1.36 -2.64
CA GLU A 200 -14.95 -0.17 -2.73
C GLU A 200 -14.38 1.05 -1.99
N VAL A 201 -13.58 0.85 -0.93
CA VAL A 201 -12.94 1.94 -0.19
C VAL A 201 -11.89 2.65 -1.06
N LEU A 202 -11.19 1.90 -1.90
CA LEU A 202 -10.11 2.40 -2.74
C LEU A 202 -10.59 2.87 -4.12
N THR A 203 -11.76 2.43 -4.57
CA THR A 203 -12.26 2.71 -5.92
C THR A 203 -12.68 4.18 -6.07
N GLY A 204 -12.22 4.82 -7.15
CA GLY A 204 -12.63 6.19 -7.52
C GLY A 204 -11.97 7.30 -6.68
N LYS A 205 -10.94 7.00 -5.90
CA LYS A 205 -10.21 7.97 -5.05
C LYS A 205 -8.93 8.51 -5.68
N TYR A 206 -8.34 7.76 -6.62
CA TYR A 206 -7.00 8.03 -7.15
C TYR A 206 -7.00 8.46 -8.63
N GLY A 207 -8.15 8.83 -9.20
CA GLY A 207 -8.22 9.17 -10.63
C GLY A 207 -7.69 8.03 -11.53
N GLU A 208 -6.81 8.35 -12.47
CA GLU A 208 -6.20 7.40 -13.42
C GLU A 208 -5.37 6.30 -12.74
N ASP A 209 -4.79 6.58 -11.57
CA ASP A 209 -3.94 5.67 -10.81
C ASP A 209 -4.70 4.49 -10.21
N SER A 210 -6.04 4.54 -10.18
CA SER A 210 -6.86 3.44 -9.64
C SER A 210 -6.64 2.11 -10.38
N LYS A 211 -6.16 2.14 -11.63
CA LYS A 211 -5.80 0.96 -12.43
C LYS A 211 -4.57 0.21 -11.90
N LEU A 212 -3.79 0.85 -11.02
CA LEU A 212 -2.53 0.33 -10.49
C LEU A 212 -2.69 -0.40 -9.14
N ILE A 213 -3.93 -0.62 -8.68
CA ILE A 213 -4.20 -1.30 -7.42
C ILE A 213 -4.04 -2.83 -7.57
N TYR A 214 -3.49 -3.48 -6.54
CA TYR A 214 -3.44 -4.93 -6.43
C TYR A 214 -4.74 -5.47 -5.83
N ASP A 215 -5.47 -6.28 -6.59
CA ASP A 215 -6.67 -6.98 -6.11
C ASP A 215 -6.30 -8.37 -5.59
N LEU A 216 -6.96 -8.80 -4.51
CA LEU A 216 -6.89 -10.17 -4.02
C LEU A 216 -7.80 -11.07 -4.86
N ALA A 217 -7.48 -12.37 -4.90
CA ALA A 217 -8.33 -13.34 -5.58
C ALA A 217 -9.67 -13.48 -4.85
N ASP A 218 -10.76 -13.56 -5.61
CA ASP A 218 -12.07 -13.90 -5.06
C ASP A 218 -12.08 -15.35 -4.55
N GLN A 219 -12.30 -15.49 -3.25
CA GLN A 219 -12.39 -16.76 -2.54
C GLN A 219 -13.80 -17.02 -1.97
N GLY A 220 -14.82 -16.30 -2.47
CA GLY A 220 -16.22 -16.42 -2.03
C GLY A 220 -16.61 -15.53 -0.85
N GLY A 221 -15.76 -14.57 -0.50
CA GLY A 221 -15.98 -13.59 0.57
C GLY A 221 -15.97 -12.15 0.08
N GLU A 222 -15.55 -11.23 0.94
CA GLU A 222 -15.40 -9.82 0.60
C GLU A 222 -14.33 -9.60 -0.49
N ILE A 223 -14.57 -8.62 -1.37
CA ILE A 223 -13.62 -8.27 -2.42
C ILE A 223 -12.62 -7.27 -1.86
N LEU A 224 -11.35 -7.68 -1.80
CA LEU A 224 -10.29 -6.95 -1.12
C LEU A 224 -9.22 -6.48 -2.11
N SER A 225 -8.58 -5.37 -1.76
CA SER A 225 -7.47 -4.81 -2.51
C SER A 225 -6.39 -4.32 -1.55
N LEU A 226 -5.12 -4.45 -1.92
CA LEU A 226 -4.01 -3.90 -1.13
C LEU A 226 -4.06 -2.37 -1.16
N ARG A 227 -3.73 -1.74 -0.03
CA ARG A 227 -3.70 -0.28 0.08
C ARG A 227 -2.67 0.35 -0.88
N TYR A 228 -3.09 1.37 -1.62
CA TYR A 228 -2.28 2.12 -2.58
C TYR A 228 -1.45 3.22 -1.90
N ASP A 229 -2.01 3.82 -0.84
CA ASP A 229 -1.39 4.79 0.06
C ASP A 229 -1.86 4.57 1.51
N LEU A 230 -1.46 5.47 2.42
CA LEU A 230 -1.92 5.49 3.82
C LEU A 230 -3.01 6.55 4.08
N THR A 231 -3.20 7.49 3.14
CA THR A 231 -4.15 8.61 3.27
C THR A 231 -5.60 8.17 3.15
N VAL A 232 -5.94 7.30 2.17
CA VAL A 232 -7.32 6.79 2.04
C VAL A 232 -7.70 5.87 3.21
N PRO A 233 -6.86 4.92 3.65
CA PRO A 233 -7.08 4.19 4.90
C PRO A 233 -7.28 5.13 6.11
N PHE A 234 -6.54 6.24 6.18
CA PHE A 234 -6.74 7.22 7.25
C PHE A 234 -8.08 7.93 7.18
N ALA A 235 -8.52 8.38 5.99
CA ALA A 235 -9.84 8.99 5.82
C ALA A 235 -10.99 8.02 6.20
N ARG A 236 -10.88 6.75 5.82
CA ARG A 236 -11.80 5.67 6.24
C ARG A 236 -11.75 5.47 7.75
N TYR A 237 -10.58 5.59 8.39
CA TYR A 237 -10.42 5.47 9.85
C TYR A 237 -11.14 6.58 10.59
N LEU A 238 -10.99 7.82 10.13
CA LEU A 238 -11.68 8.98 10.70
C LEU A 238 -13.20 8.83 10.62
N ALA A 239 -13.72 8.51 9.43
CA ALA A 239 -15.16 8.37 9.21
C ALA A 239 -15.76 7.23 10.02
N MET A 240 -15.14 6.04 10.00
CA MET A 240 -15.61 4.85 10.72
C MET A 240 -15.68 5.08 12.23
N ASN A 241 -14.68 5.76 12.80
CA ASN A 241 -14.61 6.04 14.24
C ASN A 241 -15.25 7.37 14.63
N LYS A 242 -15.82 8.12 13.67
CA LYS A 242 -16.44 9.45 13.87
C LYS A 242 -15.49 10.47 14.52
N ILE A 243 -14.20 10.39 14.18
CA ILE A 243 -13.16 11.29 14.71
C ILE A 243 -13.14 12.57 13.87
N SER A 244 -13.31 13.71 14.52
CA SER A 244 -13.26 15.03 13.87
C SER A 244 -11.92 15.73 13.98
N ASN A 245 -11.05 15.30 14.89
CA ASN A 245 -9.74 15.90 15.11
C ASN A 245 -8.73 14.86 15.59
N ILE A 246 -7.59 14.78 14.93
CA ILE A 246 -6.46 13.93 15.32
C ILE A 246 -5.20 14.41 14.58
N LYS A 247 -4.07 14.38 15.26
CA LYS A 247 -2.75 14.57 14.67
C LYS A 247 -1.99 13.26 14.76
N ARG A 248 -1.66 12.64 13.62
CA ARG A 248 -1.15 11.26 13.59
C ARG A 248 -0.01 11.05 12.62
N TYR A 249 0.82 10.07 12.91
CA TYR A 249 1.74 9.48 11.94
C TYR A 249 1.42 8.00 11.68
N HIS A 250 1.77 7.52 10.49
CA HIS A 250 1.64 6.11 10.11
C HIS A 250 2.82 5.73 9.21
N ILE A 251 3.58 4.72 9.61
CA ILE A 251 4.76 4.24 8.86
C ILE A 251 4.49 2.80 8.45
N ALA A 252 4.24 2.57 7.17
CA ALA A 252 3.91 1.24 6.69
C ALA A 252 4.18 1.06 5.19
N LYS A 253 4.19 -0.20 4.75
CA LYS A 253 4.31 -0.56 3.33
C LYS A 253 3.01 -0.29 2.56
N VAL A 254 3.16 0.13 1.31
CA VAL A 254 2.09 0.32 0.32
C VAL A 254 2.42 -0.37 -0.99
N TYR A 255 1.39 -0.59 -1.82
CA TYR A 255 1.47 -1.48 -2.97
C TYR A 255 0.94 -0.82 -4.23
N ARG A 256 1.80 -0.68 -5.24
CA ARG A 256 1.45 -0.06 -6.53
C ARG A 256 1.93 -0.95 -7.69
N ARG A 257 1.04 -1.28 -8.62
CA ARG A 257 1.35 -2.08 -9.83
C ARG A 257 2.07 -1.28 -10.91
N ASP A 258 2.91 -0.37 -10.48
CA ASP A 258 3.68 0.51 -11.34
C ASP A 258 4.71 -0.27 -12.19
N ASN A 259 5.31 0.38 -13.17
CA ASN A 259 6.47 -0.15 -13.88
C ASN A 259 7.73 0.12 -13.04
N PRO A 260 8.29 -0.91 -12.37
CA PRO A 260 9.38 -0.69 -11.43
C PRO A 260 10.65 -0.27 -12.17
N SER A 261 11.40 0.65 -11.57
CA SER A 261 12.74 1.06 -12.01
C SER A 261 13.68 0.92 -10.81
N MET A 262 14.40 -0.21 -10.77
CA MET A 262 15.26 -0.56 -9.63
C MET A 262 16.39 0.45 -9.45
N THR A 263 16.93 0.98 -10.56
CA THR A 263 18.00 1.99 -10.55
C THR A 263 17.54 3.36 -10.04
N ARG A 264 16.22 3.64 -10.10
CA ARG A 264 15.62 4.92 -9.65
C ARG A 264 14.80 4.78 -8.36
N GLY A 265 14.94 3.64 -7.65
CA GLY A 265 14.23 3.38 -6.39
C GLY A 265 12.70 3.30 -6.53
N ARG A 266 12.16 3.00 -7.72
CA ARG A 266 10.72 2.86 -7.96
C ARG A 266 10.33 1.39 -7.86
N TYR A 267 9.71 1.03 -6.75
CA TYR A 267 9.30 -0.35 -6.43
C TYR A 267 7.78 -0.50 -6.49
N ARG A 268 7.31 -1.76 -6.46
CA ARG A 268 5.88 -2.09 -6.34
C ARG A 268 5.44 -2.28 -4.90
N GLU A 269 6.37 -2.63 -4.02
CA GLU A 269 6.21 -2.62 -2.57
C GLU A 269 7.26 -1.67 -2.00
N PHE A 270 6.83 -0.68 -1.22
CA PHE A 270 7.73 0.27 -0.57
C PHE A 270 7.09 0.91 0.66
N TYR A 271 7.90 1.48 1.54
CA TYR A 271 7.42 2.22 2.71
C TYR A 271 6.98 3.63 2.36
N GLN A 272 5.90 4.06 3.01
CA GLN A 272 5.55 5.46 3.20
C GLN A 272 5.63 5.80 4.68
N CYS A 273 6.07 7.02 5.00
CA CYS A 273 5.98 7.59 6.33
C CYS A 273 5.10 8.82 6.27
N ASP A 274 3.85 8.66 6.66
CA ASP A 274 2.82 9.69 6.58
C ASP A 274 2.67 10.40 7.92
N PHE A 275 2.41 11.71 7.86
CA PHE A 275 2.06 12.56 8.98
C PHE A 275 0.90 13.46 8.57
N ASP A 276 -0.19 13.45 9.32
CA ASP A 276 -1.41 14.16 8.96
C ASP A 276 -2.07 14.80 10.17
N ILE A 277 -2.64 15.97 9.93
CA ILE A 277 -3.42 16.77 10.87
C ILE A 277 -4.84 16.86 10.31
N ALA A 278 -5.78 16.22 11.00
CA ALA A 278 -7.19 16.29 10.71
C ALA A 278 -7.89 17.17 11.74
N GLY A 279 -8.75 18.08 11.29
CA GLY A 279 -9.55 18.97 12.13
C GLY A 279 -9.80 20.34 11.49
N SER A 280 -10.80 21.05 12.01
CA SER A 280 -11.09 22.42 11.61
C SER A 280 -10.24 23.38 12.44
N TYR A 281 -9.34 24.10 11.78
CA TYR A 281 -8.39 25.02 12.39
C TYR A 281 -8.30 26.31 11.57
N ASP A 282 -7.61 27.32 12.12
CA ASP A 282 -7.37 28.56 11.39
C ASP A 282 -6.47 28.34 10.16
N PRO A 283 -6.62 29.15 9.10
CA PRO A 283 -5.96 28.93 7.83
C PRO A 283 -4.44 28.82 7.94
N MET A 284 -3.86 27.88 7.20
CA MET A 284 -2.42 27.67 6.99
C MET A 284 -1.58 27.30 8.22
N LEU A 285 -2.12 27.28 9.44
CA LEU A 285 -1.36 26.88 10.63
C LEU A 285 -0.90 25.41 10.57
N PRO A 286 -1.80 24.41 10.36
CA PRO A 286 -1.37 23.01 10.24
C PRO A 286 -0.53 22.78 8.97
N ASP A 287 -0.82 23.51 7.90
CA ASP A 287 -0.12 23.43 6.62
C ASP A 287 1.36 23.81 6.76
N ALA A 288 1.64 24.90 7.49
CA ALA A 288 2.99 25.34 7.81
C ALA A 288 3.72 24.35 8.74
N GLU A 289 3.02 23.73 9.69
CA GLU A 289 3.59 22.69 10.58
C GLU A 289 4.07 21.48 9.75
N CYS A 290 3.29 21.04 8.74
CA CYS A 290 3.71 19.96 7.85
C CYS A 290 5.00 20.30 7.09
N ILE A 291 5.16 21.53 6.59
CA ILE A 291 6.40 21.97 5.92
C ILE A 291 7.57 21.97 6.91
N LYS A 292 7.35 22.47 8.14
CA LYS A 292 8.39 22.46 9.18
C LYS A 292 8.87 21.05 9.47
N ILE A 293 7.96 20.08 9.63
CA ILE A 293 8.30 18.67 9.89
C ILE A 293 9.15 18.09 8.76
N VAL A 294 8.80 18.36 7.50
CA VAL A 294 9.61 17.92 6.35
C VAL A 294 11.03 18.48 6.44
N CYS A 295 11.17 19.77 6.69
CA CYS A 295 12.48 20.41 6.79
C CYS A 295 13.31 19.78 7.93
N GLU A 296 12.73 19.63 9.12
CA GLU A 296 13.42 19.00 10.26
C GLU A 296 13.88 17.57 9.96
N ILE A 297 13.05 16.80 9.25
CA ILE A 297 13.38 15.41 8.88
C ILE A 297 14.53 15.38 7.87
N LEU A 298 14.47 16.16 6.80
CA LEU A 298 15.50 16.14 5.77
C LEU A 298 16.84 16.68 6.30
N GLU A 299 16.81 17.66 7.21
CA GLU A 299 17.99 18.16 7.92
C GLU A 299 18.58 17.11 8.87
N ALA A 300 17.75 16.44 9.70
CA ALA A 300 18.20 15.42 10.64
C ALA A 300 18.73 14.14 9.98
N LEU A 301 18.40 13.91 8.71
CA LEU A 301 18.94 12.81 7.92
C LEU A 301 20.22 13.17 7.18
N GLU A 302 20.63 14.45 7.15
CA GLU A 302 21.87 14.95 6.55
C GLU A 302 22.06 14.48 5.08
N ILE A 303 20.97 14.44 4.31
CA ILE A 303 20.95 13.87 2.95
C ILE A 303 21.43 14.84 1.86
N GLY A 304 21.70 16.09 2.20
CA GLY A 304 22.16 17.13 1.27
C GLY A 304 21.18 18.30 1.16
N PRO A 305 21.47 19.28 0.30
CA PRO A 305 20.59 20.42 0.08
C PRO A 305 19.27 19.98 -0.56
N PHE A 306 18.18 20.65 -0.19
CA PHE A 306 16.85 20.35 -0.70
C PHE A 306 16.03 21.64 -0.83
N VAL A 307 14.94 21.54 -1.60
CA VAL A 307 13.92 22.58 -1.73
C VAL A 307 12.53 21.97 -1.56
N VAL A 308 11.64 22.66 -0.86
CA VAL A 308 10.22 22.33 -0.73
C VAL A 308 9.45 23.24 -1.67
N LYS A 309 9.04 22.69 -2.82
CA LYS A 309 8.16 23.36 -3.76
C LYS A 309 6.75 23.40 -3.18
N VAL A 310 6.08 24.55 -3.29
CA VAL A 310 4.70 24.75 -2.84
C VAL A 310 3.86 25.35 -3.96
N ASN A 311 2.60 24.97 -4.00
CA ASN A 311 1.57 25.57 -4.85
C ASN A 311 0.19 25.40 -4.19
N HIS A 312 -0.88 25.90 -4.81
CA HIS A 312 -2.24 25.80 -4.27
C HIS A 312 -3.25 25.37 -5.35
N ARG A 313 -4.15 24.43 -5.02
CA ARG A 313 -5.12 23.90 -5.98
C ARG A 313 -6.06 24.96 -6.54
N SER A 314 -6.60 25.82 -5.68
CA SER A 314 -7.43 26.95 -6.12
C SER A 314 -6.69 27.91 -7.04
N LEU A 315 -5.38 28.09 -6.87
CA LEU A 315 -4.60 28.92 -7.78
C LEU A 315 -4.50 28.27 -9.17
N LEU A 316 -4.22 26.96 -9.23
CA LEU A 316 -4.20 26.23 -10.50
C LEU A 316 -5.56 26.33 -11.23
N ASP A 317 -6.66 26.10 -10.52
CA ASP A 317 -8.01 26.18 -11.09
C ASP A 317 -8.32 27.60 -11.59
N GLY A 318 -8.02 28.64 -10.80
CA GLY A 318 -8.24 30.03 -11.19
C GLY A 318 -7.33 30.49 -12.33
N MET A 319 -6.09 29.99 -12.39
CA MET A 319 -5.17 30.23 -13.51
C MET A 319 -5.67 29.57 -14.80
N PHE A 320 -6.15 28.33 -14.74
CA PHE A 320 -6.72 27.64 -15.90
C PHE A 320 -7.98 28.35 -16.41
N GLU A 321 -8.85 28.79 -15.50
CA GLU A 321 -10.02 29.61 -15.84
C GLU A 321 -9.60 30.92 -16.54
N ALA A 322 -8.64 31.64 -15.97
CA ALA A 322 -8.12 32.89 -16.54
C ALA A 322 -7.43 32.70 -17.92
N CYS A 323 -6.88 31.51 -18.18
CA CYS A 323 -6.30 31.16 -19.48
C CYS A 323 -7.35 30.74 -20.52
N GLY A 324 -8.60 30.47 -20.12
CA GLY A 324 -9.69 30.02 -20.99
C GLY A 324 -9.82 28.50 -21.11
N VAL A 325 -9.31 27.73 -20.14
CA VAL A 325 -9.51 26.28 -20.11
C VAL A 325 -10.97 25.98 -19.73
N PRO A 326 -11.65 25.03 -20.38
CA PRO A 326 -12.96 24.56 -19.95
C PRO A 326 -12.88 23.85 -18.59
N SER A 327 -13.82 24.12 -17.68
CA SER A 327 -13.84 23.52 -16.33
C SER A 327 -13.87 21.99 -16.33
N THR A 328 -14.49 21.38 -17.34
CA THR A 328 -14.52 19.92 -17.55
C THR A 328 -13.14 19.32 -17.84
N SER A 329 -12.20 20.13 -18.33
CA SER A 329 -10.86 19.70 -18.71
C SER A 329 -9.80 20.00 -17.64
N PHE A 330 -10.12 20.69 -16.55
CA PHE A 330 -9.14 21.14 -15.54
C PHE A 330 -8.27 20.00 -15.02
N ARG A 331 -8.88 18.86 -14.65
CA ARG A 331 -8.12 17.71 -14.13
C ARG A 331 -7.18 17.12 -15.18
N SER A 332 -7.66 16.98 -16.41
CA SER A 332 -6.86 16.47 -17.53
C SER A 332 -5.68 17.40 -17.81
N ILE A 333 -5.90 18.71 -17.89
CA ILE A 333 -4.83 19.69 -18.10
C ILE A 333 -3.85 19.72 -16.92
N CYS A 334 -4.35 19.65 -15.68
CA CYS A 334 -3.52 19.57 -14.49
C CYS A 334 -2.57 18.36 -14.50
N SER A 335 -3.07 17.19 -14.95
CA SER A 335 -2.25 15.98 -15.16
C SER A 335 -1.17 16.18 -16.24
N ALA A 336 -1.39 17.00 -17.26
CA ALA A 336 -0.33 17.37 -18.22
C ALA A 336 0.70 18.30 -17.58
N VAL A 337 0.27 19.32 -16.82
CA VAL A 337 1.19 20.25 -16.12
C VAL A 337 2.10 19.50 -15.15
N ASP A 338 1.59 18.49 -14.42
CA ASP A 338 2.37 17.70 -13.45
C ASP A 338 3.58 17.00 -14.10
N LYS A 339 3.54 16.74 -15.41
CA LYS A 339 4.63 16.12 -16.17
C LYS A 339 5.78 17.08 -16.50
N LEU A 340 5.65 18.38 -16.22
CA LEU A 340 6.73 19.36 -16.39
C LEU A 340 7.94 19.08 -15.49
N ASP A 341 7.76 18.26 -14.46
CA ASP A 341 8.85 17.79 -13.61
C ASP A 341 9.84 16.86 -14.36
N LYS A 342 9.39 16.20 -15.43
CA LYS A 342 10.14 15.18 -16.18
C LYS A 342 10.25 15.48 -17.66
N SER A 343 9.35 16.29 -18.20
CA SER A 343 9.18 16.49 -19.63
C SER A 343 9.28 17.99 -19.95
N PRO A 344 9.96 18.38 -21.03
CA PRO A 344 10.07 19.78 -21.42
C PRO A 344 8.70 20.36 -21.80
N TRP A 345 8.56 21.68 -21.67
CA TRP A 345 7.32 22.41 -21.99
C TRP A 345 6.73 22.06 -23.35
N ASN A 346 7.57 21.86 -24.38
CA ASN A 346 7.10 21.56 -25.73
C ASN A 346 6.35 20.22 -25.81
N GLU A 347 6.79 19.20 -25.06
CA GLU A 347 6.11 17.89 -25.00
C GLU A 347 4.80 18.01 -24.22
N VAL A 348 4.81 18.74 -23.11
CA VAL A 348 3.60 18.99 -22.31
C VAL A 348 2.56 19.80 -23.09
N LYS A 349 2.97 20.84 -23.81
CA LYS A 349 2.10 21.62 -24.72
C LYS A 349 1.50 20.71 -25.78
N LYS A 350 2.32 19.84 -26.40
CA LYS A 350 1.86 18.90 -27.41
C LYS A 350 0.78 17.95 -26.87
N GLU A 351 0.97 17.39 -25.67
CA GLU A 351 -0.05 16.57 -25.01
C GLU A 351 -1.36 17.34 -24.75
N MET A 352 -1.26 18.58 -24.27
CA MET A 352 -2.44 19.42 -24.00
C MET A 352 -3.25 19.67 -25.28
N VAL A 353 -2.58 19.93 -26.40
CA VAL A 353 -3.23 20.27 -27.67
C VAL A 353 -3.71 19.02 -28.40
N GLU A 354 -2.82 18.07 -28.66
CA GLU A 354 -3.10 16.92 -29.53
C GLU A 354 -3.91 15.82 -28.83
N GLU A 355 -3.63 15.54 -27.55
CA GLU A 355 -4.29 14.43 -26.83
C GLU A 355 -5.50 14.91 -26.03
N LYS A 356 -5.40 16.10 -25.42
CA LYS A 356 -6.43 16.65 -24.51
C LYS A 356 -7.35 17.66 -25.19
N GLY A 357 -7.09 18.00 -26.45
CA GLY A 357 -7.97 18.82 -27.28
C GLY A 357 -8.05 20.29 -26.86
N LEU A 358 -7.00 20.82 -26.21
CA LEU A 358 -6.93 22.22 -25.83
C LEU A 358 -6.50 23.08 -27.03
N ALA A 359 -7.07 24.29 -27.16
CA ALA A 359 -6.63 25.22 -28.19
C ALA A 359 -5.18 25.68 -27.94
N GLU A 360 -4.41 25.84 -29.02
CA GLU A 360 -2.97 26.13 -28.92
C GLU A 360 -2.68 27.45 -28.19
N ASP A 361 -3.48 28.47 -28.44
CA ASP A 361 -3.38 29.78 -27.79
C ASP A 361 -3.66 29.71 -26.27
N VAL A 362 -4.57 28.82 -25.85
CA VAL A 362 -4.85 28.55 -24.43
C VAL A 362 -3.65 27.86 -23.79
N ALA A 363 -3.06 26.87 -24.47
CA ALA A 363 -1.87 26.18 -23.98
C ALA A 363 -0.68 27.14 -23.84
N ASP A 364 -0.47 28.05 -24.79
CA ASP A 364 0.58 29.07 -24.71
C ASP A 364 0.40 30.02 -23.52
N ARG A 365 -0.83 30.47 -23.26
CA ARG A 365 -1.15 31.28 -22.06
C ARG A 365 -0.85 30.53 -20.76
N ILE A 366 -1.15 29.23 -20.67
CA ILE A 366 -0.77 28.41 -19.50
C ILE A 366 0.76 28.41 -19.35
N GLY A 367 1.48 28.29 -20.47
CA GLY A 367 2.94 28.29 -20.53
C GLY A 367 3.61 29.54 -19.97
N GLU A 368 2.94 30.70 -20.04
CA GLU A 368 3.42 31.96 -19.45
C GLU A 368 3.48 31.88 -17.92
N TYR A 369 2.54 31.16 -17.30
CA TYR A 369 2.43 31.04 -15.85
C TYR A 369 3.19 29.85 -15.28
N VAL A 370 3.05 28.64 -15.84
CA VAL A 370 3.62 27.41 -15.25
C VAL A 370 5.14 27.35 -15.28
N LYS A 371 5.80 28.24 -16.01
CA LYS A 371 7.26 28.40 -16.01
C LYS A 371 7.75 29.30 -14.88
N LEU A 372 6.86 29.97 -14.16
CA LEU A 372 7.18 30.88 -13.08
C LEU A 372 7.39 30.12 -11.77
N ASN A 373 8.49 30.44 -11.10
CA ASN A 373 8.77 30.03 -9.74
C ASN A 373 9.55 31.14 -9.02
N GLY A 374 9.48 31.17 -7.69
CA GLY A 374 10.05 32.23 -6.87
C GLY A 374 9.64 32.14 -5.41
N LYS A 375 9.63 33.27 -4.70
CA LYS A 375 9.18 33.38 -3.31
C LYS A 375 8.05 34.43 -3.19
N THR A 376 8.02 35.16 -2.10
CA THR A 376 6.99 36.18 -1.79
C THR A 376 6.86 37.25 -2.88
N GLU A 377 7.95 37.60 -3.57
CA GLU A 377 7.94 38.55 -4.68
C GLU A 377 7.10 38.06 -5.87
N LEU A 378 7.11 36.75 -6.16
CA LEU A 378 6.28 36.18 -7.20
C LEU A 378 4.80 36.21 -6.80
N VAL A 379 4.48 35.96 -5.53
CA VAL A 379 3.11 36.07 -5.02
C VAL A 379 2.58 37.49 -5.21
N ASN A 380 3.37 38.49 -4.83
CA ASN A 380 3.01 39.91 -5.02
C ASN A 380 2.87 40.28 -6.50
N LYS A 381 3.73 39.75 -7.37
CA LYS A 381 3.62 39.94 -8.82
C LYS A 381 2.30 39.39 -9.36
N LEU A 382 1.92 38.17 -8.97
CA LEU A 382 0.70 37.51 -9.45
C LEU A 382 -0.58 38.10 -8.85
N LEU A 383 -0.53 38.64 -7.63
CA LEU A 383 -1.64 39.41 -7.06
C LEU A 383 -1.95 40.69 -7.85
N ASN A 384 -0.95 41.26 -8.53
CA ASN A 384 -1.09 42.43 -9.39
C ASN A 384 -1.26 42.08 -10.89
N ASP A 385 -1.32 40.79 -11.24
CA ASP A 385 -1.53 40.34 -12.62
C ASP A 385 -2.97 40.67 -13.05
N GLU A 386 -3.14 41.28 -14.24
CA GLU A 386 -4.44 41.78 -14.69
C GLU A 386 -5.50 40.68 -14.89
N LYS A 387 -5.07 39.45 -15.20
CA LYS A 387 -5.98 38.31 -15.42
C LYS A 387 -6.28 37.61 -14.09
N LEU A 388 -5.25 37.32 -13.29
CA LEU A 388 -5.42 36.59 -12.03
C LEU A 388 -6.08 37.41 -10.94
N SER A 389 -5.80 38.72 -10.83
CA SER A 389 -6.42 39.61 -9.83
C SER A 389 -7.94 39.73 -9.97
N LYS A 390 -8.48 39.50 -11.17
CA LYS A 390 -9.92 39.48 -11.45
C LYS A 390 -10.57 38.12 -11.14
N ASN A 391 -9.77 37.06 -10.96
CA ASN A 391 -10.26 35.72 -10.64
C ASN A 391 -10.23 35.48 -9.12
N LYS A 392 -11.41 35.42 -8.50
CA LYS A 392 -11.54 35.23 -7.03
C LYS A 392 -10.87 33.95 -6.53
N THR A 393 -10.93 32.87 -7.31
CA THR A 393 -10.35 31.57 -6.94
C THR A 393 -8.81 31.64 -6.94
N ALA A 394 -8.23 32.34 -7.91
CA ALA A 394 -6.80 32.58 -7.98
C ALA A 394 -6.31 33.47 -6.82
N VAL A 395 -7.03 34.56 -6.53
CA VAL A 395 -6.70 35.47 -5.42
C VAL A 395 -6.70 34.73 -4.08
N THR A 396 -7.73 33.92 -3.79
CA THR A 396 -7.77 33.09 -2.57
C THR A 396 -6.55 32.18 -2.46
N GLY A 397 -6.13 31.54 -3.56
CA GLY A 397 -4.94 30.71 -3.58
C GLY A 397 -3.65 31.50 -3.30
N LEU A 398 -3.51 32.69 -3.89
CA LEU A 398 -2.35 33.56 -3.69
C LEU A 398 -2.27 34.11 -2.25
N GLU A 399 -3.39 34.53 -1.67
CA GLU A 399 -3.47 34.98 -0.28
C GLU A 399 -3.12 33.84 0.69
N ALA A 400 -3.58 32.62 0.41
CA ALA A 400 -3.21 31.44 1.20
C ALA A 400 -1.70 31.17 1.14
N ILE A 401 -1.09 31.25 -0.05
CA ILE A 401 0.37 31.11 -0.20
C ILE A 401 1.09 32.24 0.54
N GLN A 402 0.64 33.50 0.43
CA GLN A 402 1.24 34.62 1.15
C GLN A 402 1.23 34.40 2.67
N LEU A 403 0.11 33.92 3.21
CA LEU A 403 -0.03 33.58 4.63
C LEU A 403 0.87 32.42 5.03
N LEU A 404 0.98 31.39 4.18
CA LEU A 404 1.88 30.25 4.40
C LEU A 404 3.34 30.71 4.50
N PHE A 405 3.82 31.58 3.58
CA PHE A 405 5.17 32.14 3.63
C PHE A 405 5.44 32.89 4.93
N LYS A 406 4.47 33.69 5.41
CA LYS A 406 4.58 34.37 6.71
C LYS A 406 4.79 33.40 7.87
N TYR A 407 4.11 32.25 7.88
CA TYR A 407 4.31 31.23 8.92
C TYR A 407 5.61 30.46 8.75
N CYS A 408 6.02 30.17 7.51
CA CYS A 408 7.34 29.61 7.21
C CYS A 408 8.48 30.51 7.68
N ASP A 409 8.31 31.84 7.63
CA ASP A 409 9.30 32.80 8.14
C ASP A 409 9.45 32.67 9.65
N ILE A 410 8.33 32.58 10.38
CA ILE A 410 8.30 32.39 11.84
C ILE A 410 8.95 31.04 12.22
N PHE A 411 8.69 29.99 11.44
CA PHE A 411 9.31 28.67 11.63
C PHE A 411 10.75 28.58 11.11
N THR A 412 11.29 29.67 10.55
CA THR A 412 12.65 29.78 10.01
C THR A 412 12.96 28.73 8.94
N VAL A 413 12.01 28.47 8.04
CA VAL A 413 12.15 27.49 6.94
C VAL A 413 11.94 28.09 5.54
N THR A 414 11.66 29.39 5.43
CA THR A 414 11.39 30.06 4.13
C THR A 414 12.54 30.00 3.15
N ASP A 415 13.79 29.88 3.61
CA ASP A 415 14.94 29.69 2.72
C ASP A 415 14.86 28.37 1.95
N LYS A 416 14.18 27.36 2.50
CA LYS A 416 13.93 26.05 1.88
C LYS A 416 12.65 25.98 1.04
N VAL A 417 11.78 26.99 1.10
CA VAL A 417 10.47 26.96 0.43
C VAL A 417 10.52 27.76 -0.88
N GLN A 418 10.00 27.17 -1.96
CA GLN A 418 9.90 27.78 -3.29
C GLN A 418 8.46 27.67 -3.79
N PHE A 419 7.87 28.80 -4.15
CA PHE A 419 6.59 28.83 -4.85
C PHE A 419 6.82 28.47 -6.31
N ASP A 420 6.18 27.41 -6.81
CA ASP A 420 6.40 26.88 -8.16
C ASP A 420 5.06 26.54 -8.82
N LEU A 421 4.70 27.28 -9.89
CA LEU A 421 3.41 27.10 -10.57
C LEU A 421 3.37 25.83 -11.43
N SER A 422 4.51 25.19 -11.69
CA SER A 422 4.55 23.91 -12.41
C SER A 422 4.11 22.74 -11.52
N LEU A 423 4.08 22.92 -10.19
CA LEU A 423 3.71 21.86 -9.25
C LEU A 423 2.19 21.65 -9.28
N ALA A 424 1.75 20.50 -9.80
CA ALA A 424 0.34 20.22 -10.07
C ALA A 424 -0.15 18.85 -9.57
N ARG A 425 0.62 18.22 -8.66
CA ARG A 425 0.47 16.89 -8.02
C ARG A 425 -0.75 16.08 -8.49
N GLY A 426 -0.49 14.95 -9.16
CA GLY A 426 -1.52 14.10 -9.79
C GLY A 426 -2.57 13.40 -8.92
N LEU A 427 -2.68 13.64 -7.62
CA LEU A 427 -3.75 13.06 -6.80
C LEU A 427 -4.95 14.01 -6.72
N ASP A 428 -6.08 13.54 -7.26
CA ASP A 428 -7.32 14.32 -7.41
C ASP A 428 -7.98 14.76 -6.09
N TYR A 429 -7.53 14.23 -4.94
CA TYR A 429 -8.14 14.53 -3.65
C TYR A 429 -7.65 15.82 -2.98
N TYR A 430 -6.61 16.47 -3.50
CA TYR A 430 -6.13 17.74 -2.93
C TYR A 430 -7.09 18.89 -3.20
N THR A 431 -7.33 19.71 -2.19
CA THR A 431 -8.27 20.84 -2.19
C THR A 431 -7.59 22.19 -1.95
N GLY A 432 -6.42 22.19 -1.31
CA GLY A 432 -5.72 23.41 -0.87
C GLY A 432 -4.26 23.44 -1.30
N VAL A 433 -3.36 23.75 -0.35
CA VAL A 433 -1.92 23.72 -0.59
C VAL A 433 -1.48 22.33 -1.04
N ILE A 434 -0.51 22.29 -1.94
CA ILE A 434 0.23 21.10 -2.35
C ILE A 434 1.71 21.41 -2.24
N TYR A 435 2.50 20.41 -1.83
CA TYR A 435 3.92 20.58 -1.68
C TYR A 435 4.71 19.32 -2.01
N GLU A 436 5.95 19.53 -2.44
CA GLU A 436 6.87 18.50 -2.86
C GLU A 436 8.30 18.88 -2.47
N ALA A 437 8.98 18.01 -1.73
CA ALA A 437 10.38 18.19 -1.39
C ALA A 437 11.27 17.47 -2.41
N VAL A 438 12.24 18.17 -2.97
CA VAL A 438 13.18 17.66 -3.97
C VAL A 438 14.59 17.87 -3.48
N LEU A 439 15.44 16.85 -3.61
CA LEU A 439 16.87 16.99 -3.33
C LEU A 439 17.54 17.77 -4.46
N LEU A 440 18.34 18.77 -4.10
CA LEU A 440 19.18 19.50 -5.03
C LEU A 440 20.44 18.66 -5.24
N GLY A 441 20.72 18.33 -6.51
CA GLY A 441 21.92 17.57 -6.87
C GLY A 441 23.19 18.30 -6.41
N ASP A 442 24.26 17.53 -6.17
CA ASP A 442 25.56 18.08 -5.81
C ASP A 442 26.21 18.66 -7.09
N THR A 443 25.94 19.94 -7.36
CA THR A 443 26.42 20.66 -8.56
C THR A 443 27.95 20.64 -8.73
N ALA A 444 28.70 20.22 -7.71
CA ALA A 444 30.14 20.06 -7.73
C ALA A 444 30.66 18.88 -8.59
N LYS A 445 29.83 17.88 -8.93
CA LYS A 445 30.26 16.68 -9.68
C LYS A 445 29.86 16.63 -11.16
N GLY A 446 29.22 17.67 -11.68
CA GLY A 446 28.92 17.78 -13.12
C GLY A 446 27.92 16.76 -13.67
N GLU A 447 27.31 15.93 -12.82
CA GLU A 447 26.21 15.04 -13.19
C GLU A 447 24.91 15.56 -12.56
N ASP A 448 23.96 15.94 -13.41
CA ASP A 448 22.58 16.32 -13.07
C ASP A 448 21.78 15.09 -12.60
N VAL A 449 22.22 14.45 -11.51
CA VAL A 449 21.42 13.39 -10.87
C VAL A 449 20.45 14.09 -9.93
N SER A 450 19.35 14.63 -10.48
CA SER A 450 18.21 14.99 -9.64
C SER A 450 17.65 13.67 -9.07
N VAL A 451 17.79 13.48 -7.76
CA VAL A 451 17.28 12.29 -7.04
C VAL A 451 15.74 12.23 -7.07
N GLY A 452 15.11 13.31 -7.57
CA GLY A 452 13.67 13.48 -7.66
C GLY A 452 13.03 13.81 -6.32
N SER A 453 11.69 13.83 -6.31
CA SER A 453 10.86 14.04 -5.12
C SER A 453 11.15 13.02 -4.00
N VAL A 454 11.39 13.49 -2.78
CA VAL A 454 11.63 12.67 -1.57
C VAL A 454 10.51 12.80 -0.53
N ALA A 455 9.70 13.86 -0.62
CA ALA A 455 8.50 14.02 0.18
C ALA A 455 7.42 14.69 -0.66
N GLY A 456 6.15 14.41 -0.39
CA GLY A 456 5.04 15.08 -1.04
C GLY A 456 3.81 15.09 -0.15
N GLY A 457 2.95 16.08 -0.33
CA GLY A 457 1.76 16.22 0.49
C GLY A 457 0.90 17.41 0.09
N GLY A 458 -0.07 17.72 0.96
CA GLY A 458 -1.01 18.79 0.73
C GLY A 458 -2.27 18.66 1.55
N ARG A 459 -3.19 19.60 1.34
CA ARG A 459 -4.50 19.69 1.99
C ARG A 459 -5.58 19.00 1.18
N TYR A 460 -6.42 18.18 1.81
CA TYR A 460 -7.42 17.30 1.17
C TYR A 460 -8.74 17.24 1.97
N ASP A 461 -9.42 18.37 2.11
CA ASP A 461 -10.52 18.52 3.08
C ASP A 461 -11.76 17.66 2.80
N ASN A 462 -11.93 17.22 1.55
CA ASN A 462 -13.13 16.52 1.09
C ASN A 462 -13.06 15.00 1.23
N LEU A 463 -11.88 14.43 1.50
CA LEU A 463 -11.67 12.99 1.38
C LEU A 463 -12.45 12.21 2.46
N VAL A 464 -12.47 12.71 3.69
CA VAL A 464 -13.20 12.07 4.81
C VAL A 464 -14.70 12.09 4.57
N GLY A 465 -15.24 13.20 4.05
CA GLY A 465 -16.65 13.33 3.72
C GLY A 465 -17.14 12.36 2.64
N MET A 466 -16.24 11.71 1.90
CA MET A 466 -16.61 10.64 0.97
C MET A 466 -16.95 9.31 1.65
N PHE A 467 -16.52 9.11 2.89
CA PHE A 467 -16.76 7.89 3.68
C PHE A 467 -17.81 8.10 4.78
N ASP A 468 -18.07 9.35 5.18
CA ASP A 468 -19.09 9.67 6.16
C ASP A 468 -20.50 9.63 5.54
N VAL A 469 -21.41 8.88 6.17
CA VAL A 469 -22.80 8.71 5.70
C VAL A 469 -23.55 10.04 5.61
N LYS A 470 -23.21 11.02 6.47
CA LYS A 470 -23.80 12.36 6.48
C LYS A 470 -22.97 13.36 5.67
N LYS A 471 -21.93 12.91 4.96
CA LYS A 471 -20.95 13.72 4.24
C LYS A 471 -20.33 14.82 5.11
N LYS A 472 -20.19 14.57 6.41
CA LYS A 472 -19.52 15.49 7.32
C LYS A 472 -18.06 15.64 6.88
N GLN A 473 -17.67 16.87 6.57
CA GLN A 473 -16.29 17.17 6.20
C GLN A 473 -15.40 17.20 7.45
N VAL A 474 -14.20 16.67 7.30
CA VAL A 474 -13.12 16.78 8.27
C VAL A 474 -11.90 17.28 7.50
N PRO A 475 -11.58 18.59 7.58
CA PRO A 475 -10.43 19.16 6.90
C PRO A 475 -9.16 18.43 7.31
N CYS A 476 -8.29 18.13 6.34
CA CYS A 476 -7.08 17.36 6.56
C CYS A 476 -5.92 17.96 5.76
N VAL A 477 -4.73 17.97 6.34
CA VAL A 477 -3.48 18.28 5.65
C VAL A 477 -2.39 17.33 6.14
N GLY A 478 -1.52 16.91 5.25
CA GLY A 478 -0.41 16.07 5.65
C GLY A 478 0.59 15.79 4.55
N VAL A 479 1.64 15.07 4.96
CA VAL A 479 2.83 14.80 4.18
C VAL A 479 3.21 13.33 4.24
N SER A 480 3.73 12.83 3.14
CA SER A 480 4.28 11.48 2.99
C SER A 480 5.75 11.56 2.56
N LEU A 481 6.62 10.85 3.27
CA LEU A 481 8.03 10.69 2.89
C LEU A 481 8.22 9.43 2.05
N GLY A 482 8.85 9.59 0.89
CA GLY A 482 9.31 8.50 0.02
C GLY A 482 10.63 7.93 0.54
N VAL A 483 10.58 7.19 1.65
CA VAL A 483 11.79 6.75 2.37
C VAL A 483 12.71 5.83 1.56
N GLU A 484 12.21 5.14 0.52
CA GLU A 484 13.07 4.32 -0.34
C GLU A 484 14.18 5.12 -1.04
N ARG A 485 13.88 6.36 -1.47
CA ARG A 485 14.88 7.24 -2.08
C ARG A 485 15.88 7.75 -1.05
N LEU A 486 15.40 8.02 0.17
CA LEU A 486 16.26 8.42 1.29
C LEU A 486 17.24 7.31 1.65
N PHE A 487 16.77 6.06 1.72
CA PHE A 487 17.64 4.91 1.97
C PHE A 487 18.73 4.76 0.90
N ALA A 488 18.38 4.89 -0.39
CA ALA A 488 19.35 4.79 -1.47
C ALA A 488 20.48 5.84 -1.35
N VAL A 489 20.13 7.09 -1.03
CA VAL A 489 21.12 8.17 -0.82
C VAL A 489 22.00 7.87 0.40
N MET A 490 21.41 7.41 1.50
CA MET A 490 22.16 7.12 2.72
C MET A 490 23.05 5.88 2.59
N GLU A 491 22.60 4.83 1.90
CA GLU A 491 23.41 3.65 1.57
C GLU A 491 24.65 4.07 0.76
N GLN A 492 24.48 4.93 -0.25
CA GLN A 492 25.60 5.45 -1.05
C GLN A 492 26.58 6.27 -0.21
N LYS A 493 26.09 7.13 0.69
CA LYS A 493 26.96 7.90 1.60
C LYS A 493 27.76 7.00 2.54
N LEU A 494 27.14 5.94 3.09
CA LEU A 494 27.82 4.99 3.98
C LEU A 494 28.89 4.19 3.23
N GLN A 495 28.58 3.73 2.01
CA GLN A 495 29.55 3.06 1.15
C GLN A 495 30.74 3.98 0.81
N ALA A 496 30.49 5.25 0.50
CA ALA A 496 31.53 6.23 0.22
C ALA A 496 32.41 6.54 1.45
N ALA A 497 31.83 6.52 2.66
CA ALA A 497 32.54 6.72 3.91
C ALA A 497 33.34 5.48 4.37
N ASN A 498 33.20 4.34 3.69
CA ASN A 498 33.79 3.05 4.06
C ASN A 498 33.55 2.68 5.55
N ARG A 499 32.39 3.09 6.09
CA ARG A 499 32.00 2.83 7.47
C ARG A 499 31.26 1.51 7.55
N LYS A 500 31.68 0.68 8.49
CA LYS A 500 31.00 -0.58 8.79
C LYS A 500 29.75 -0.30 9.61
N VAL A 501 28.59 -0.61 9.04
CA VAL A 501 27.28 -0.54 9.71
C VAL A 501 27.19 -1.70 10.68
N ARG A 502 26.79 -1.42 11.92
CA ARG A 502 26.63 -2.46 12.94
C ARG A 502 25.23 -3.06 12.82
N THR A 503 25.14 -4.36 12.61
CA THR A 503 23.87 -5.06 12.32
C THR A 503 23.22 -5.70 13.54
N THR A 504 23.90 -5.69 14.68
CA THR A 504 23.41 -6.20 15.96
C THR A 504 23.66 -5.20 17.07
N GLU A 505 22.88 -5.26 18.14
CA GLU A 505 23.04 -4.36 19.28
C GLU A 505 23.81 -5.01 20.45
N VAL A 506 24.52 -6.12 20.21
CA VAL A 506 25.19 -6.91 21.26
C VAL A 506 26.24 -6.10 22.01
N ASP A 507 25.97 -5.78 23.27
CA ASP A 507 26.85 -4.99 24.13
C ASP A 507 28.11 -5.76 24.53
N VAL A 508 27.96 -7.07 24.78
CA VAL A 508 29.02 -7.88 25.33
C VAL A 508 29.00 -9.32 24.81
N TYR A 509 30.18 -9.86 24.52
CA TYR A 509 30.34 -11.26 24.16
C TYR A 509 31.04 -12.04 25.28
N VAL A 510 30.46 -13.15 25.72
CA VAL A 510 31.08 -13.99 26.77
C VAL A 510 32.00 -15.02 26.12
N CYS A 511 33.28 -14.86 26.41
CA CYS A 511 34.38 -15.67 25.92
C CYS A 511 34.84 -16.70 26.98
N THR A 512 35.30 -17.85 26.51
CA THR A 512 36.06 -18.81 27.34
C THR A 512 37.39 -19.13 26.68
N ALA A 513 38.49 -19.14 27.45
CA ALA A 513 39.82 -19.47 26.95
C ALA A 513 40.16 -20.97 27.03
N GLN A 514 39.53 -21.69 27.97
CA GLN A 514 39.80 -23.10 28.27
C GLN A 514 38.62 -24.00 27.87
N LYS A 515 38.85 -25.31 27.91
CA LYS A 515 37.84 -26.32 27.60
C LYS A 515 36.88 -26.52 28.79
N ASP A 516 35.70 -27.07 28.49
CA ASP A 516 34.69 -27.52 29.46
C ASP A 516 34.11 -26.41 30.37
N LEU A 517 34.19 -25.16 29.91
CA LEU A 517 33.61 -23.98 30.57
C LEU A 517 32.25 -23.54 29.99
N VAL A 518 31.56 -24.41 29.25
CA VAL A 518 30.28 -24.07 28.62
C VAL A 518 29.22 -23.72 29.66
N GLU A 519 29.14 -24.47 30.77
CA GLU A 519 28.14 -24.23 31.81
C GLU A 519 28.36 -22.88 32.50
N GLU A 520 29.61 -22.53 32.82
CA GLU A 520 29.94 -21.23 33.41
C GLU A 520 29.68 -20.07 32.46
N ARG A 521 29.96 -20.24 31.17
CA ARG A 521 29.61 -19.26 30.13
C ARG A 521 28.10 -19.04 30.06
N LEU A 522 27.31 -20.12 30.08
CA LEU A 522 25.85 -20.04 30.04
C LEU A 522 25.27 -19.36 31.29
N LYS A 523 25.78 -19.69 32.49
CA LYS A 523 25.38 -19.03 33.74
C LYS A 523 25.63 -17.53 33.67
N LEU A 524 26.82 -17.11 33.22
CA LEU A 524 27.14 -15.68 33.12
C LEU A 524 26.30 -14.96 32.06
N CYS A 525 26.02 -15.61 30.92
CA CYS A 525 25.11 -15.03 29.93
C CYS A 525 23.71 -14.81 30.52
N ASN A 526 23.18 -15.79 31.26
CA ASN A 526 21.89 -15.68 31.91
C ASN A 526 21.86 -14.54 32.94
N GLU A 527 22.88 -14.44 33.79
CA GLU A 527 23.03 -13.33 34.74
C GLU A 527 23.01 -11.98 34.02
N LEU A 528 23.80 -11.82 32.96
CA LEU A 528 23.86 -10.56 32.22
C LEU A 528 22.55 -10.23 31.48
N TRP A 529 21.84 -11.22 30.95
CA TRP A 529 20.50 -11.01 30.39
C TRP A 529 19.48 -10.61 31.47
N GLU A 530 19.57 -11.12 32.70
CA GLU A 530 18.73 -10.68 33.84
C GLU A 530 18.98 -9.21 34.22
N TYR A 531 20.16 -8.67 33.88
CA TYR A 531 20.48 -7.23 33.98
C TYR A 531 20.17 -6.42 32.71
N ASP A 532 19.46 -7.00 31.74
CA ASP A 532 19.05 -6.37 30.46
C ASP A 532 20.23 -5.99 29.53
N PHE A 533 21.40 -6.63 29.69
CA PHE A 533 22.49 -6.51 28.72
C PHE A 533 22.23 -7.36 27.48
N LYS A 534 22.63 -6.85 26.31
CA LYS A 534 22.55 -7.60 25.06
C LYS A 534 23.78 -8.48 24.93
N VAL A 535 23.65 -9.76 25.27
CA VAL A 535 24.78 -10.68 25.39
C VAL A 535 24.74 -11.79 24.35
N GLU A 536 25.90 -12.10 23.76
CA GLU A 536 26.10 -13.29 22.93
C GLU A 536 27.26 -14.17 23.44
N TYR A 537 27.30 -15.41 22.93
CA TYR A 537 28.38 -16.36 23.17
C TYR A 537 28.48 -17.38 22.02
N SER A 538 29.57 -18.13 21.97
CA SER A 538 29.76 -19.16 20.94
C SER A 538 28.97 -20.42 21.25
N TYR A 539 28.20 -20.93 20.29
CA TYR A 539 27.50 -22.23 20.39
C TYR A 539 28.41 -23.46 20.26
N LYS A 540 29.73 -23.28 20.13
CA LYS A 540 30.69 -24.39 20.25
C LYS A 540 30.96 -24.68 21.73
N LYS A 541 31.05 -25.96 22.10
CA LYS A 541 31.41 -26.37 23.48
C LYS A 541 32.78 -25.78 23.90
N ASN A 542 33.78 -25.88 23.01
CA ASN A 542 35.17 -25.47 23.26
C ASN A 542 35.70 -24.53 22.16
N PRO A 543 35.24 -23.27 22.10
CA PRO A 543 35.72 -22.32 21.10
C PRO A 543 37.14 -21.84 21.39
N LYS A 544 37.91 -21.54 20.33
CA LYS A 544 39.21 -20.88 20.50
C LYS A 544 38.98 -19.41 20.86
N LEU A 545 39.75 -18.88 21.83
CA LEU A 545 39.64 -17.48 22.25
C LEU A 545 39.82 -16.50 21.08
N LEU A 546 40.83 -16.73 20.23
CA LEU A 546 41.08 -15.87 19.07
C LEU A 546 39.87 -15.76 18.14
N ALA A 547 39.17 -16.88 17.86
CA ALA A 547 38.00 -16.88 17.00
C ALA A 547 36.80 -16.13 17.62
N GLN A 548 36.69 -16.13 18.95
CA GLN A 548 35.65 -15.37 19.66
C GLN A 548 35.95 -13.87 19.61
N LEU A 549 37.21 -13.47 19.81
CA LEU A 549 37.61 -12.06 19.69
C LEU A 549 37.48 -11.55 18.25
N GLN A 550 37.85 -12.37 17.26
CA GLN A 550 37.62 -12.06 15.83
C GLN A 550 36.13 -11.87 15.54
N TYR A 551 35.25 -12.73 16.08
CA TYR A 551 33.80 -12.54 15.96
C TYR A 551 33.34 -11.20 16.55
N CYS A 552 33.93 -10.75 17.67
CA CYS A 552 33.62 -9.45 18.26
C CYS A 552 34.06 -8.29 17.33
N GLU A 553 35.26 -8.36 16.75
CA GLU A 553 35.76 -7.38 15.78
C GLU A 553 34.90 -7.38 14.49
N GLU A 554 34.50 -8.55 14.01
CA GLU A 554 33.66 -8.73 12.83
C GLU A 554 32.22 -8.25 13.02
N ASN A 555 31.69 -8.26 14.23
CA ASN A 555 30.33 -7.77 14.53
C ASN A 555 30.32 -6.43 15.27
N SER A 556 31.49 -5.80 15.42
CA SER A 556 31.67 -4.53 16.14
C SER A 556 31.07 -4.57 17.56
N ILE A 557 31.22 -5.69 18.26
CA ILE A 557 30.82 -5.86 19.66
C ILE A 557 31.84 -5.13 20.54
N PRO A 558 31.42 -4.18 21.40
CA PRO A 558 32.37 -3.29 22.08
C PRO A 558 33.16 -3.99 23.20
N TYR A 559 32.54 -4.94 23.91
CA TYR A 559 33.17 -5.61 25.05
C TYR A 559 33.15 -7.13 24.93
N ALA A 560 34.21 -7.77 25.44
CA ALA A 560 34.27 -9.21 25.62
C ALA A 560 34.57 -9.54 27.09
N VAL A 561 33.78 -10.43 27.69
CA VAL A 561 34.00 -10.92 29.05
C VAL A 561 34.62 -12.30 29.00
N ILE A 562 35.85 -12.44 29.46
CA ILE A 562 36.63 -13.66 29.36
C ILE A 562 36.60 -14.40 30.69
N ILE A 563 36.19 -15.67 30.63
CA ILE A 563 36.15 -16.61 31.76
C ILE A 563 37.26 -17.67 31.59
N GLY A 564 38.00 -17.91 32.67
CA GLY A 564 38.96 -19.00 32.82
C GLY A 564 38.85 -19.64 34.20
N GLN A 565 39.50 -20.79 34.41
CA GLN A 565 39.42 -21.52 35.68
C GLN A 565 39.97 -20.73 36.87
N SER A 566 41.05 -19.96 36.66
CA SER A 566 41.63 -19.06 37.67
C SER A 566 40.64 -17.96 38.06
N GLU A 567 40.02 -17.33 37.07
CA GLU A 567 39.05 -16.25 37.25
C GLU A 567 37.83 -16.74 38.03
N ILE A 568 37.35 -17.96 37.74
CA ILE A 568 36.26 -18.61 38.48
C ILE A 568 36.65 -18.84 39.95
N GLN A 569 37.85 -19.36 40.22
CA GLN A 569 38.33 -19.61 41.58
C GLN A 569 38.47 -18.31 42.40
N GLU A 570 38.88 -17.23 41.76
CA GLU A 570 39.05 -15.91 42.37
C GLU A 570 37.75 -15.08 42.43
N GLY A 571 36.66 -15.55 41.82
CA GLY A 571 35.39 -14.83 41.77
C GLY A 571 35.43 -13.56 40.89
N ILE A 572 36.32 -13.53 39.91
CA ILE A 572 36.53 -12.41 38.97
C ILE A 572 36.21 -12.83 37.53
N VAL A 573 36.17 -11.86 36.64
CA VAL A 573 36.19 -12.03 35.19
C VAL A 573 37.15 -11.01 34.57
N LYS A 574 37.64 -11.28 33.36
CA LYS A 574 38.40 -10.30 32.59
C LYS A 574 37.48 -9.58 31.62
N LEU A 575 37.29 -8.29 31.82
CA LEU A 575 36.55 -7.44 30.91
C LEU A 575 37.52 -6.79 29.92
N ARG A 576 37.37 -7.12 28.64
CA ARG A 576 38.20 -6.62 27.54
C ARG A 576 37.41 -5.62 26.70
N ASN A 577 37.98 -4.45 26.45
CA ASN A 577 37.53 -3.58 25.36
C ASN A 577 38.06 -4.15 24.04
N VAL A 578 37.18 -4.42 23.08
CA VAL A 578 37.54 -5.10 21.83
C VAL A 578 38.40 -4.20 20.94
N VAL A 579 38.11 -2.89 20.92
CA VAL A 579 38.81 -1.90 20.08
C VAL A 579 40.17 -1.54 20.68
N SER A 580 40.23 -1.10 21.94
CA SER A 580 41.51 -0.70 22.57
C SER A 580 42.35 -1.89 23.00
N ARG A 581 41.76 -3.09 23.07
CA ARG A 581 42.39 -4.33 23.55
C ARG A 581 42.82 -4.31 25.01
N GLU A 582 42.43 -3.28 25.76
CA GLU A 582 42.66 -3.17 27.19
C GLU A 582 41.81 -4.18 27.95
N GLU A 583 42.42 -4.82 28.96
CA GLU A 583 41.78 -5.81 29.82
C GLU A 583 41.85 -5.37 31.27
N VAL A 584 40.73 -5.49 31.98
CA VAL A 584 40.64 -5.19 33.41
C VAL A 584 39.98 -6.38 34.12
N ALA A 585 40.56 -6.77 35.25
CA ALA A 585 39.94 -7.76 36.13
C ALA A 585 38.82 -7.10 36.94
N VAL A 586 37.61 -7.65 36.85
CA VAL A 586 36.41 -7.14 37.53
C VAL A 586 35.82 -8.25 38.38
N LYS A 587 35.43 -7.95 39.62
CA LYS A 587 34.68 -8.91 40.45
C LYS A 587 33.37 -9.26 39.76
N ARG A 588 33.01 -10.55 39.68
CA ARG A 588 31.79 -10.99 38.99
C ARG A 588 30.53 -10.27 39.51
N ALA A 589 30.45 -10.05 40.81
CA ALA A 589 29.34 -9.32 41.45
C ALA A 589 29.23 -7.83 41.03
N ALA A 590 30.32 -7.20 40.58
CA ALA A 590 30.34 -5.81 40.13
C ALA A 590 30.36 -5.67 38.60
N LEU A 591 30.32 -6.78 37.85
CA LEU A 591 30.45 -6.79 36.40
C LEU A 591 29.34 -5.98 35.72
N ALA A 592 28.09 -6.13 36.17
CA ALA A 592 26.94 -5.42 35.62
C ALA A 592 27.10 -3.90 35.77
N GLU A 593 27.48 -3.43 36.96
CA GLU A 593 27.69 -2.00 37.22
C GLU A 593 28.81 -1.41 36.35
N GLU A 594 29.93 -2.13 36.24
CA GLU A 594 31.08 -1.70 35.43
C GLU A 594 30.75 -1.71 33.92
N LEU A 595 30.01 -2.70 33.42
CA LEU A 595 29.54 -2.73 32.03
C LEU A 595 28.61 -1.55 31.73
N SER A 596 27.62 -1.29 32.58
CA SER A 596 26.70 -0.14 32.44
C SER A 596 27.45 1.18 32.35
N LYS A 597 28.42 1.41 33.25
CA LYS A 597 29.25 2.62 33.25
C LYS A 597 29.99 2.78 31.92
N ARG A 598 30.67 1.73 31.47
CA ARG A 598 31.48 1.74 30.26
C ARG A 598 30.67 1.87 28.97
N LEU A 599 29.48 1.28 28.90
CA LEU A 599 28.58 1.41 27.76
C LEU A 599 27.97 2.81 27.67
N ASN A 600 27.65 3.42 28.81
CA ASN A 600 27.17 4.81 28.85
C ASN A 600 28.23 5.79 28.34
N ASP A 601 29.50 5.62 28.74
CA ASP A 601 30.61 6.46 28.25
C ASP A 601 30.79 6.36 26.73
N LEU A 602 30.54 5.18 26.14
CA LEU A 602 30.56 4.99 24.68
C LEU A 602 29.37 5.65 23.96
N ASN A 603 28.20 5.64 24.59
CA ASN A 603 26.97 6.25 24.05
C ASN A 603 27.03 7.78 24.10
N ILE A 604 27.60 8.36 25.16
CA ILE A 604 27.77 9.82 25.30
C ILE A 604 28.74 10.38 24.25
N ASN A 605 29.80 9.63 23.93
CA ASN A 605 30.82 10.06 22.96
C ASN A 605 30.43 9.81 21.48
N GLY A 606 29.22 9.30 21.22
CA GLY A 606 28.74 9.05 19.85
C GLY A 606 29.57 8.02 19.07
N THR A 607 30.35 7.20 19.77
CA THR A 607 31.34 6.27 19.17
C THR A 607 30.76 4.96 18.69
N VAL A 608 29.48 4.68 18.91
CA VAL A 608 28.85 3.49 18.34
C VAL A 608 28.60 3.77 16.86
N PRO A 609 29.28 3.07 15.93
CA PRO A 609 29.01 3.21 14.51
C PRO A 609 27.56 2.78 14.29
N ILE A 610 26.75 3.66 13.69
CA ILE A 610 25.47 3.26 13.09
C ILE A 610 25.79 2.31 11.94
#